data_AF-A0A1F6Y838-F1
#
_entry.id   AF-A0A1F6Y838-F1
#
_cell.length_a   1.000
_cell.length_b   1.000
_cell.length_c   1.000
_cell.angle_alpha   90.00
_cell.angle_beta   90.00
_cell.angle_gamma   90.00
#
_symmetry.space_group_name_H-M   'P 1'
#
loop_
_entity.id
_entity.type
_entity.pdbx_description
1 polymer ?
#
loop_
_entity_poly.entity_id
_entity_poly.type
_entity_poly.pdbx_seq_one_letter_code
_entity_poly.pdbx_strand_id
1 'polypeptide(L)'
;MSKQKTIWTLCLVLILGNVFFGTKYFTLHRELRETKAALQTETINEKILSFSKLFISKVLRAENEVDFETRLNLENSVRNLQDEEILAAWQKFTRSDTEREAQTEVTNLLGLLMEKIKVD
;
A
#
# COMPACT_ATOMS: atom_id res chain seq x y z
N MET A 1 8.38 -30.61 -52.95
CA MET A 1 8.80 -30.92 -51.56
C MET A 1 8.17 -32.25 -51.15
N SER A 2 8.92 -33.16 -50.55
CA SER A 2 8.32 -34.40 -50.03
C SER A 2 7.35 -34.06 -48.89
N LYS A 3 6.18 -34.71 -48.83
CA LYS A 3 5.14 -34.47 -47.81
C LYS A 3 5.72 -34.47 -46.39
N GLN A 4 6.73 -35.30 -46.15
CA GLN A 4 7.46 -35.38 -44.89
C GLN A 4 8.22 -34.10 -44.53
N LYS A 5 8.85 -33.41 -45.49
CA LYS A 5 9.53 -32.13 -45.24
C LYS A 5 8.53 -31.04 -44.82
N THR A 6 7.37 -30.99 -45.48
CA THR A 6 6.31 -30.02 -45.13
C THR A 6 5.76 -30.26 -43.71
N ILE A 7 5.55 -31.52 -43.31
CA ILE A 7 5.10 -31.88 -41.95
C ILE A 7 6.13 -31.43 -40.91
N TRP A 8 7.43 -31.72 -41.13
CA TRP A 8 8.49 -31.29 -40.22
C TRP A 8 8.58 -29.77 -40.09
N THR A 9 8.47 -29.03 -41.20
CA THR A 9 8.45 -27.56 -41.16
C THR A 9 7.25 -27.04 -40.37
N LEU A 10 6.07 -27.64 -40.54
CA LEU A 10 4.86 -27.27 -39.80
C LEU A 10 5.00 -27.54 -38.30
N CYS A 11 5.53 -28.71 -37.92
CA CYS A 11 5.81 -29.04 -36.52
C CYS A 11 6.82 -28.08 -35.89
N LEU A 12 7.88 -27.70 -36.62
CA LEU A 12 8.88 -26.76 -36.12
C LEU A 12 8.26 -25.37 -35.85
N VAL A 13 7.43 -24.87 -36.77
CA VAL A 13 6.74 -23.58 -36.60
C VAL A 13 5.79 -23.62 -35.40
N LEU A 14 5.06 -24.73 -35.20
CA LEU A 14 4.17 -24.90 -34.05
C LEU A 14 4.95 -24.91 -32.73
N ILE A 15 6.08 -25.62 -32.66
CA ILE A 15 6.91 -25.66 -31.45
C ILE A 15 7.47 -24.27 -31.15
N LEU A 16 8.06 -23.60 -32.14
CA LEU A 16 8.62 -22.26 -31.98
C LEU A 16 7.55 -21.24 -31.57
N GLY A 17 6.35 -21.32 -32.17
CA GLY A 17 5.21 -20.49 -31.80
C GLY A 17 4.82 -20.68 -30.34
N ASN A 18 4.66 -21.93 -29.89
CA ASN A 18 4.31 -22.21 -28.50
C ASN A 18 5.38 -21.75 -27.50
N VAL A 19 6.66 -21.92 -27.82
CA VAL A 19 7.78 -21.43 -26.99
C VAL A 19 7.77 -19.89 -26.94
N PHE A 20 7.57 -19.22 -28.08
CA PHE A 20 7.47 -17.76 -28.13
C PHE A 20 6.27 -17.24 -27.32
N PHE A 21 5.09 -17.85 -27.47
CA PHE A 21 3.91 -17.47 -26.69
C PHE A 21 4.10 -17.76 -25.19
N GLY A 22 4.70 -18.89 -24.83
CA GLY A 22 4.98 -19.24 -23.44
C GLY A 22 5.91 -18.24 -22.75
N THR A 23 6.99 -17.84 -23.43
CA THR A 23 7.92 -16.83 -22.89
C THR A 23 7.28 -15.45 -22.76
N LYS A 24 6.48 -15.02 -23.75
CA LYS A 24 5.71 -13.78 -23.68
C LYS A 24 4.69 -13.79 -22.55
N TYR A 25 3.94 -14.87 -22.39
CA TYR A 25 2.96 -15.03 -21.33
C TYR A 25 3.61 -14.94 -19.95
N PHE A 26 4.72 -15.65 -19.76
CA PHE A 26 5.46 -15.64 -18.50
C PHE A 26 6.01 -14.24 -18.16
N THR A 27 6.59 -13.56 -19.14
CA THR A 27 7.13 -12.20 -18.95
C THR A 27 6.02 -11.22 -18.58
N LEU A 28 4.89 -11.25 -19.30
CA LEU A 28 3.74 -10.38 -19.03
C LEU A 28 3.13 -10.65 -17.64
N HIS A 29 3.04 -11.91 -17.22
CA HIS A 29 2.58 -12.25 -15.88
C HIS A 29 3.50 -11.74 -14.77
N ARG A 30 4.81 -11.72 -15.02
CA ARG A 30 5.79 -11.16 -14.09
C ARG A 30 5.64 -9.64 -13.99
N GLU A 31 5.63 -8.93 -15.11
CA GLU A 31 5.44 -7.46 -15.15
C GLU A 31 4.12 -7.05 -14.48
N LEU A 32 3.05 -7.80 -14.71
CA LEU A 32 1.75 -7.55 -14.10
C LEU A 32 1.79 -7.74 -12.58
N ARG A 33 2.55 -8.72 -12.08
CA ARG A 33 2.72 -8.93 -10.64
C ARG A 33 3.53 -7.80 -10.00
N GLU A 34 4.63 -7.40 -10.64
CA GLU A 34 5.47 -6.30 -10.17
C GLU A 34 4.67 -4.98 -10.16
N THR A 35 3.94 -4.68 -11.22
CA THR A 35 3.07 -3.50 -11.32
C THR A 35 1.97 -3.50 -10.25
N LYS A 36 1.33 -4.65 -10.01
CA LYS A 36 0.32 -4.79 -8.95
C LYS A 36 0.92 -4.57 -7.56
N ALA A 37 2.12 -5.08 -7.30
CA ALA A 37 2.80 -4.89 -6.03
C ALA A 37 3.16 -3.41 -5.81
N ALA A 38 3.70 -2.73 -6.82
CA ALA A 38 3.98 -1.30 -6.78
C ALA A 38 2.69 -0.48 -6.55
N LEU A 39 1.61 -0.79 -7.28
CA LEU A 39 0.32 -0.13 -7.09
C LEU A 39 -0.25 -0.34 -5.67
N GLN A 40 -0.08 -1.54 -5.10
CA GLN A 40 -0.50 -1.83 -3.72
C GLN A 40 0.31 -1.01 -2.72
N THR A 41 1.62 -0.90 -2.90
CA THR A 41 2.48 -0.03 -2.09
C THR A 41 2.03 1.42 -2.17
N GLU A 42 1.81 1.95 -3.38
CA GLU A 42 1.35 3.32 -3.57
C GLU A 42 -0.03 3.56 -2.93
N THR A 43 -0.95 2.60 -3.06
CA THR A 43 -2.27 2.69 -2.41
C THR A 43 -2.14 2.75 -0.88
N ILE A 44 -1.22 2.00 -0.29
CA ILE A 44 -0.94 2.04 1.15
C ILE A 44 -0.33 3.39 1.54
N ASN A 45 0.66 3.87 0.79
CA ASN A 45 1.29 5.18 0.99
C ASN A 45 0.26 6.31 0.94
N GLU A 46 -0.61 6.32 -0.06
CA GLU A 46 -1.68 7.31 -0.21
C GLU A 46 -2.63 7.32 0.99
N LYS A 47 -3.02 6.13 1.48
CA LYS A 47 -3.87 5.99 2.67
C LYS A 47 -3.19 6.56 3.92
N ILE A 48 -1.92 6.19 4.15
CA ILE A 48 -1.14 6.68 5.29
C ILE A 48 -1.00 8.21 5.21
N LEU A 49 -0.61 8.74 4.05
CA LEU A 49 -0.50 10.19 3.82
C LEU A 49 -1.83 10.92 4.03
N SER A 50 -2.95 10.34 3.58
CA SER A 50 -4.28 10.91 3.77
C SER A 50 -4.64 10.97 5.26
N PHE A 51 -4.39 9.90 6.01
CA PHE A 51 -4.58 9.89 7.45
C PHE A 51 -3.66 10.91 8.14
N SER A 52 -2.37 10.95 7.81
CA SER A 52 -1.42 11.91 8.38
C SER A 52 -1.86 13.36 8.15
N LYS A 53 -2.33 13.69 6.95
CA LYS A 53 -2.87 15.03 6.62
C LYS A 53 -4.09 15.36 7.47
N LEU A 54 -5.03 14.41 7.59
CA LEU A 54 -6.23 14.59 8.42
C LEU A 54 -5.85 14.80 9.88
N PHE A 55 -4.97 13.95 10.41
CA PHE A 55 -4.48 14.01 11.79
C PHE A 55 -3.80 15.35 12.10
N ILE A 56 -2.86 15.78 11.26
CA ILE A 56 -2.19 17.08 11.43
C ILE A 56 -3.20 18.22 11.37
N SER A 57 -4.10 18.22 10.39
CA SER A 57 -5.04 19.33 10.19
C SER A 57 -6.12 19.41 11.27
N LYS A 58 -6.58 18.27 11.77
CA LYS A 58 -7.78 18.19 12.63
C LYS A 58 -7.47 17.93 14.09
N VAL A 59 -6.24 17.53 14.41
CA VAL A 59 -5.79 17.31 15.79
C VAL A 59 -4.66 18.27 16.15
N LEU A 60 -3.55 18.25 15.41
CA LEU A 60 -2.36 19.02 15.83
C LEU A 60 -2.49 20.52 15.59
N ARG A 61 -3.24 20.91 14.55
CA ARG A 61 -3.51 22.31 14.21
C ARG A 61 -4.87 22.80 14.72
N ALA A 62 -5.58 21.97 15.49
CA ALA A 62 -6.88 22.36 16.01
C ALA A 62 -6.71 23.42 17.11
N GLU A 63 -7.41 24.54 16.96
CA GLU A 63 -7.46 25.59 18.00
C GLU A 63 -8.47 25.25 19.10
N ASN A 64 -9.40 24.33 18.82
CA ASN A 64 -10.47 23.90 19.71
C ASN A 64 -10.41 22.40 19.94
N GLU A 65 -11.16 21.94 20.94
CA GLU A 65 -11.35 20.50 21.17
C GLU A 65 -11.89 19.81 19.92
N VAL A 66 -11.29 18.67 19.59
CA VAL A 66 -11.71 17.83 18.46
C VAL A 66 -13.11 17.30 18.73
N ASP A 67 -14.08 17.63 17.86
CA ASP A 67 -15.46 17.16 17.99
C ASP A 67 -15.63 15.65 17.75
N PHE A 68 -16.79 15.11 18.12
CA PHE A 68 -17.09 13.68 18.02
C PHE A 68 -17.02 13.16 16.58
N GLU A 69 -17.54 13.91 15.61
CA GLU A 69 -17.55 13.50 14.20
C GLU A 69 -16.12 13.39 13.66
N THR A 70 -15.27 14.34 14.00
CA THR A 70 -13.85 14.36 13.64
C THR A 70 -13.10 13.20 14.31
N ARG A 71 -13.36 12.91 15.59
CA ARG A 71 -12.80 11.73 16.27
C ARG A 71 -13.20 10.43 15.60
N LEU A 72 -14.49 10.28 15.25
CA LEU A 72 -15.00 9.10 14.56
C LEU A 72 -14.36 8.94 13.17
N ASN A 73 -14.21 10.03 12.44
CA ASN A 73 -13.55 10.02 11.14
C ASN A 73 -12.07 9.61 11.24
N LEU A 74 -11.34 10.12 12.24
CA LEU A 74 -9.95 9.74 12.51
C LEU A 74 -9.83 8.26 12.87
N GLU A 75 -10.70 7.74 13.75
CA GLU A 75 -10.73 6.33 14.15
C GLU A 75 -11.04 5.41 12.96
N ASN A 76 -12.00 5.78 12.11
CA ASN A 76 -12.31 5.01 10.91
C ASN A 76 -11.16 5.08 9.89
N SER A 77 -10.54 6.24 9.75
CA SER A 77 -9.40 6.44 8.84
C SER A 77 -8.21 5.60 9.25
N VAL A 78 -7.83 5.58 10.53
CA VAL A 78 -6.72 4.76 11.02
C VAL A 78 -7.02 3.26 10.93
N ARG A 79 -8.26 2.84 11.21
CA ARG A 79 -8.68 1.43 11.03
C ARG A 79 -8.64 0.99 9.58
N ASN A 80 -8.95 1.88 8.63
CA ASN A 80 -8.91 1.61 7.19
C ASN A 80 -7.47 1.48 6.64
N LEU A 81 -6.45 1.85 7.42
CA LEU A 81 -5.05 1.56 7.09
C LEU A 81 -4.75 0.06 7.19
N GLN A 82 -5.51 -0.69 8.00
CA GLN A 82 -5.29 -2.12 8.27
C GLN A 82 -3.87 -2.43 8.79
N ASP A 83 -3.25 -1.46 9.46
CA ASP A 83 -1.94 -1.61 10.11
C ASP A 83 -2.14 -1.58 11.63
N GLU A 84 -1.90 -2.73 12.27
CA GLU A 84 -2.11 -2.90 13.71
C GLU A 84 -1.15 -2.05 14.56
N GLU A 85 0.07 -1.77 14.07
CA GLU A 85 1.05 -0.96 14.77
C GLU A 85 0.62 0.51 14.78
N ILE A 86 0.17 1.02 13.63
CA ILE A 86 -0.37 2.39 13.53
C ILE A 86 -1.63 2.53 14.38
N LEU A 87 -2.53 1.54 14.36
CA LEU A 87 -3.73 1.55 15.20
C LEU A 87 -3.37 1.53 16.70
N ALA A 88 -2.39 0.72 17.10
CA ALA A 88 -1.93 0.65 18.48
C ALA A 88 -1.29 1.97 18.95
N ALA A 89 -0.45 2.59 18.11
CA ALA A 89 0.14 3.90 18.39
C ALA A 89 -0.93 4.99 18.53
N TRP A 90 -1.93 4.99 17.64
CA TRP A 90 -3.09 5.88 17.74
C TRP A 90 -3.88 5.67 19.04
N GLN A 91 -4.10 4.43 19.45
CA GLN A 91 -4.78 4.13 20.72
C GLN A 91 -3.98 4.59 21.94
N LYS A 92 -2.64 4.50 21.91
CA LYS A 92 -1.80 5.03 22.99
C LYS A 92 -1.89 6.55 23.07
N PHE A 93 -1.84 7.23 21.93
CA PHE A 93 -2.03 8.68 21.85
C PHE A 93 -3.38 9.12 22.41
N THR A 94 -4.48 8.49 21.96
CA THR A 94 -5.84 8.86 22.40
C THR A 94 -6.16 8.50 23.85
N ARG A 95 -5.40 7.59 24.48
CA ARG A 95 -5.53 7.21 25.88
C ARG A 95 -4.51 7.88 26.80
N SER A 96 -3.72 8.82 26.30
CA SER A 96 -2.73 9.52 27.11
C SER A 96 -3.42 10.38 28.17
N ASP A 97 -3.07 10.17 29.44
CA ASP A 97 -3.69 10.87 30.58
C ASP A 97 -2.98 12.20 30.89
N THR A 98 -1.75 12.37 30.40
CA THR A 98 -0.94 13.57 30.63
C THR A 98 -0.50 14.20 29.32
N GLU A 99 -0.30 15.52 29.31
CA GLU A 99 0.22 16.24 28.15
C GLU A 99 1.59 15.69 27.70
N ARG A 100 2.46 15.35 28.66
CA ARG A 100 3.78 14.77 28.37
C ARG A 100 3.67 13.41 27.67
N GLU A 101 2.75 12.55 28.11
CA GLU A 101 2.47 11.29 27.39
C GLU A 101 1.91 11.56 26.01
N ALA A 102 0.92 12.45 25.88
CA ALA A 102 0.32 12.78 24.60
C ALA A 102 1.36 13.31 23.60
N GLN A 103 2.30 14.16 24.06
CA GLN A 103 3.43 14.67 23.26
C GLN A 103 4.42 13.56 22.87
N THR A 104 4.64 12.58 23.73
CA THR A 104 5.50 11.44 23.43
C THR A 104 4.83 10.52 22.39
N GLU A 105 3.58 10.14 22.64
CA GLU A 105 2.83 9.23 21.78
C GLU A 105 2.48 9.84 20.42
N VAL A 106 2.23 11.15 20.33
CA VAL A 106 2.07 11.82 19.02
C VAL A 106 3.35 11.78 18.21
N THR A 107 4.51 11.97 18.85
CA THR A 107 5.81 11.93 18.18
C THR A 107 6.09 10.51 17.68
N ASN A 108 5.81 9.49 18.51
CA ASN A 108 5.91 8.09 18.13
C ASN A 108 5.00 7.75 16.95
N LEU A 109 3.74 8.20 16.98
CA LEU A 109 2.79 7.98 15.90
C LEU A 109 3.25 8.65 14.60
N LEU A 110 3.67 9.91 14.64
CA LEU A 110 4.19 10.60 13.46
C LEU A 110 5.44 9.92 12.90
N GLY A 111 6.37 9.51 13.75
CA GLY A 111 7.56 8.76 13.35
C GLY A 111 7.19 7.45 12.65
N LEU A 112 6.28 6.66 13.24
CA LEU A 112 5.79 5.41 12.66
C LEU A 112 5.09 5.63 11.31
N LEU A 113 4.24 6.66 11.20
CA LEU A 113 3.58 6.99 9.94
C LEU A 113 4.61 7.31 8.84
N MET A 114 5.68 8.02 9.16
CA MET A 114 6.74 8.33 8.19
C MET A 114 7.60 7.11 7.84
N GLU A 115 7.90 6.24 8.80
CA GLU A 115 8.65 4.99 8.56
C GLU A 115 7.88 4.02 7.66
N LYS A 116 6.55 3.99 7.79
CA LYS A 116 5.67 3.10 7.03
C LYS A 116 5.44 3.56 5.60
N ILE A 117 5.69 4.83 5.29
CA ILE A 117 5.67 5.32 3.91
C ILE A 117 6.91 4.78 3.20
N LYS A 118 6.70 3.87 2.25
CA LYS A 118 7.78 3.33 1.44
C LYS A 118 8.08 4.31 0.31
N VAL A 119 9.32 4.79 0.23
CA VAL A 119 9.82 5.51 -0.94
C VAL A 119 10.61 4.49 -1.75
N ASP A 120 10.15 4.19 -2.96
CA ASP A 120 10.86 3.33 -3.92
C ASP A 120 12.26 3.88 -4.25
#